data_AF-A0A923HH35-F1
#
_entry.id   AF-A0A923HH35-F1
#
_cell.length_a   1.000
_cell.length_b   1.000
_cell.length_c   1.000
_cell.angle_alpha   90.00
_cell.angle_beta   90.00
_cell.angle_gamma   90.00
#
_symmetry.space_group_name_H-M   'P 1'
#
loop_
_entity.id
_entity.type
_entity.pdbx_description
1 polymer ?
#
loop_
_entity_poly.entity_id
_entity_poly.type
_entity_poly.pdbx_seq_one_letter_code
_entity_poly.pdbx_strand_id
1 'polypeptide(L)'
;MSSHFCHNNPDKFVKINKPIYGAIRYCRRNGGGHVCFVYGTWKGKMLVLGGNQHDTILIEYPDPTSKGVEYFVPIAYQKFAEKEQEKGLQEVDIKAAQLYFGKAIKINEKDSFDPHEYR
;
A
#
# COMPACT_ATOMS: atom_id res chain seq x y z
N MET A 1 -9.93 5.56 21.57
CA MET A 1 -9.12 6.33 20.61
C MET A 1 -9.99 6.61 19.39
N SER A 2 -10.35 7.87 19.14
CA SER A 2 -11.09 8.23 17.93
C SER A 2 -10.14 8.08 16.74
N SER A 3 -10.39 7.11 15.87
CA SER A 3 -9.71 7.00 14.59
C SER A 3 -9.96 8.31 13.84
N HIS A 4 -8.91 9.08 13.57
CA HIS A 4 -8.98 10.27 12.72
C HIS A 4 -9.46 9.81 11.34
N PHE A 5 -10.76 9.91 11.11
CA PHE A 5 -11.35 9.60 9.83
C PHE A 5 -10.75 10.58 8.82
N CYS A 6 -10.12 10.05 7.79
CA CYS A 6 -9.85 10.75 6.54
C CYS A 6 -11.19 11.04 5.82
N HIS A 7 -12.11 11.74 6.47
CA HIS A 7 -13.02 12.59 5.72
C HIS A 7 -12.14 13.54 4.90
N ASN A 8 -12.59 13.90 3.69
CA ASN A 8 -11.98 14.95 2.89
C ASN A 8 -11.57 16.09 3.81
N ASN A 9 -10.28 16.15 4.15
CA ASN A 9 -9.64 17.29 4.76
C ASN A 9 -9.04 17.99 3.54
N PRO A 10 -9.86 18.75 2.79
CA PRO A 10 -9.43 19.32 1.51
C PRO A 10 -8.16 20.14 1.68
N ASP A 11 -7.94 20.68 2.88
CA ASP A 11 -6.77 21.49 3.24
C ASP A 11 -5.46 20.69 3.36
N LYS A 12 -5.52 19.35 3.45
CA LYS A 12 -4.34 18.49 3.67
C LYS A 12 -4.20 17.37 2.65
N PHE A 13 -5.29 16.67 2.33
CA PHE A 13 -5.28 15.53 1.44
C PHE A 13 -6.43 15.58 0.45
N VAL A 14 -6.15 15.20 -0.79
CA VAL A 14 -7.10 15.16 -1.89
C VAL A 14 -7.25 13.71 -2.33
N LYS A 15 -8.51 13.25 -2.45
CA LYS A 15 -8.83 11.95 -3.01
C LYS A 15 -8.65 11.98 -4.52
N ILE A 16 -8.02 10.95 -5.08
CA ILE A 16 -7.83 10.78 -6.52
C ILE A 16 -8.54 9.52 -7.02
N ASN A 17 -8.90 9.52 -8.31
CA ASN A 17 -9.72 8.45 -8.89
C ASN A 17 -8.89 7.29 -9.42
N LYS A 18 -7.66 7.55 -9.86
CA LYS A 18 -6.73 6.54 -10.36
C LYS A 18 -5.49 6.45 -9.48
N PRO A 19 -4.92 5.26 -9.32
CA PRO A 19 -3.69 5.11 -8.57
C PRO A 19 -2.52 5.74 -9.34
N ILE A 20 -1.64 6.42 -8.61
CA ILE A 20 -0.38 6.98 -9.11
C ILE A 20 0.76 6.55 -8.21
N TYR A 21 2.00 6.64 -8.69
CA TYR A 21 3.18 6.42 -7.85
C TYR A 21 3.15 7.32 -6.60
N GLY A 22 3.37 6.73 -5.43
CA GLY A 22 3.40 7.41 -4.15
C GLY A 22 2.02 7.76 -3.57
N ALA A 23 0.91 7.42 -4.24
CA ALA A 23 -0.42 7.62 -3.68
C ALA A 23 -0.59 6.81 -2.39
N ILE A 24 -1.23 7.42 -1.39
CA ILE A 24 -1.65 6.75 -0.18
C ILE A 24 -2.88 5.93 -0.53
N ARG A 25 -2.73 4.61 -0.51
CA ARG A 25 -3.79 3.66 -0.79
C ARG A 25 -4.36 3.15 0.52
N TYR A 26 -5.64 3.41 0.73
CA TYR A 26 -6.39 3.01 1.92
C TYR A 26 -7.46 1.99 1.56
N CYS A 27 -7.59 0.93 2.34
CA CYS A 27 -8.81 0.12 2.33
C CYS A 27 -9.36 -0.09 3.73
N ARG A 28 -10.68 -0.07 3.82
CA ARG A 28 -11.42 -0.34 5.05
C ARG A 28 -11.68 -1.84 5.17
N ARG A 29 -11.36 -2.43 6.33
CA ARG A 29 -11.69 -3.82 6.68
C ARG A 29 -12.40 -3.86 8.03
N ASN A 30 -13.13 -4.94 8.31
CA ASN A 30 -13.67 -5.17 9.64
C ASN A 30 -12.51 -5.52 10.58
N GLY A 31 -12.36 -4.78 11.69
CA GLY A 31 -11.24 -4.94 12.63
C GLY A 31 -9.99 -4.10 12.34
N GLY A 32 -10.00 -3.22 11.32
CA GLY A 32 -8.88 -2.30 11.04
C GLY A 32 -8.85 -1.81 9.59
N GLY A 33 -8.04 -0.78 9.29
CA GLY A 33 -7.75 -0.34 7.92
C GLY A 33 -6.37 -0.81 7.47
N HIS A 34 -6.16 -0.95 6.16
CA HIS A 34 -4.82 -1.16 5.59
C HIS A 34 -4.44 0.06 4.75
N VAL A 35 -3.29 0.65 5.09
CA VAL A 35 -2.71 1.80 4.41
C VAL A 35 -1.35 1.40 3.86
N CYS A 36 -1.10 1.67 2.59
CA CYS A 36 0.20 1.47 1.97
C CYS A 36 0.40 2.50 0.84
N PHE A 37 1.61 2.59 0.32
CA PHE A 37 1.93 3.46 -0.81
C PHE A 37 1.84 2.68 -2.12
N VAL A 38 1.25 3.28 -3.15
CA VAL A 38 1.27 2.72 -4.50
C VAL A 38 2.69 2.86 -5.07
N TYR A 39 3.29 1.77 -5.54
CA TYR A 39 4.65 1.77 -6.09
C TYR A 39 4.68 1.55 -7.61
N GLY A 40 3.73 0.82 -8.17
CA GLY A 40 3.68 0.59 -9.61
C GLY A 40 2.81 -0.59 -9.99
N THR A 41 3.08 -1.15 -11.16
CA THR A 41 2.47 -2.41 -11.60
C THR A 41 3.53 -3.41 -12.01
N TRP A 42 3.18 -4.69 -11.93
CA TRP A 42 3.95 -5.77 -12.54
C TRP A 42 2.97 -6.78 -13.09
N LYS A 43 3.09 -7.17 -14.36
CA LYS A 43 2.16 -8.12 -15.02
C LYS A 43 0.67 -7.74 -14.86
N GLY A 44 0.39 -6.44 -14.95
CA GLY A 44 -0.97 -5.91 -14.85
C GLY A 44 -1.59 -5.89 -13.45
N LYS A 45 -0.84 -6.25 -12.39
CA LYS A 45 -1.28 -6.16 -11.00
C LYS A 45 -0.52 -5.08 -10.25
N MET A 46 -1.21 -4.41 -9.32
CA MET A 46 -0.62 -3.33 -8.51
C MET A 46 0.42 -3.89 -7.53
N LEU A 47 1.53 -3.16 -7.45
CA LEU A 47 2.62 -3.32 -6.51
C LEU A 47 2.52 -2.20 -5.47
N VAL A 48 2.53 -2.55 -4.20
CA VAL A 48 2.45 -1.58 -3.10
C VAL A 48 3.65 -1.69 -2.17
N LEU A 49 4.00 -0.56 -1.55
CA LEU A 49 5.09 -0.44 -0.60
C LEU A 49 4.50 -0.13 0.78
N GLY A 50 4.82 -0.98 1.75
CA GLY A 50 4.46 -0.78 3.15
C GLY A 50 3.08 -1.30 3.54
N GLY A 51 2.67 -0.90 4.75
CA GLY A 51 1.59 -1.50 5.53
C GLY A 51 2.16 -1.99 6.86
N ASN A 52 1.38 -1.97 7.94
CA ASN A 52 1.79 -2.53 9.24
C ASN A 52 1.87 -4.07 9.16
N GLN A 53 2.84 -4.57 8.39
CA GLN A 53 3.19 -5.97 8.26
C GLN A 53 4.41 -6.20 9.14
N HIS A 54 4.16 -6.45 10.43
CA HIS A 54 5.20 -6.69 11.44
C HIS A 54 6.19 -5.52 11.59
N ASP A 55 5.71 -4.27 11.62
CA ASP A 55 6.55 -3.06 11.76
C ASP A 55 7.62 -2.88 10.66
N THR A 56 7.42 -3.47 9.46
CA THR A 56 8.36 -3.35 8.34
C THR A 56 7.76 -2.69 7.09
N ILE A 57 8.60 -1.99 6.33
CA ILE A 57 8.26 -1.42 5.02
C ILE A 57 8.81 -2.37 3.96
N LEU A 58 7.96 -3.23 3.42
CA LEU A 58 8.31 -4.22 2.40
C LEU A 58 7.55 -3.98 1.10
N ILE A 59 8.05 -4.55 0.00
CA ILE A 59 7.31 -4.63 -1.26
C ILE A 59 6.31 -5.78 -1.18
N GLU A 60 5.03 -5.47 -1.37
CA GLU A 60 3.94 -6.43 -1.45
C GLU A 60 3.41 -6.54 -2.88
N TYR A 61 3.34 -7.77 -3.37
CA TYR A 61 2.80 -8.10 -4.67
C TYR A 61 2.03 -9.43 -4.66
N PRO A 62 0.84 -9.49 -5.29
CA PRO A 62 0.01 -8.34 -5.69
C PRO A 62 -0.66 -7.68 -4.48
N ASP A 63 -1.16 -6.45 -4.61
CA ASP A 63 -2.08 -5.88 -3.59
C ASP A 63 -3.23 -6.88 -3.32
N PRO A 64 -3.37 -7.38 -2.07
CA PRO A 64 -4.31 -8.44 -1.74
C PRO A 64 -5.76 -7.99 -1.69
N THR A 65 -6.05 -6.68 -1.71
CA THR A 65 -7.43 -6.18 -1.57
C THR A 65 -7.94 -5.50 -2.82
N SER A 66 -9.06 -6.00 -3.33
CA SER A 66 -9.72 -5.45 -4.52
C SER A 66 -10.96 -4.60 -4.23
N LYS A 67 -11.50 -4.62 -2.99
CA LYS A 67 -12.77 -3.93 -2.65
C LYS A 67 -12.55 -2.78 -1.66
N GLY A 68 -13.27 -1.67 -1.88
CA GLY A 68 -13.27 -0.52 -0.98
C GLY A 68 -11.91 0.17 -0.89
N VAL A 69 -11.19 0.24 -2.01
CA VAL A 69 -9.88 0.88 -2.12
C VAL A 69 -10.05 2.33 -2.52
N GLU A 70 -9.37 3.22 -1.80
CA GLU A 70 -9.34 4.65 -2.07
C GLU A 70 -7.90 5.13 -2.14
N TYR A 71 -7.67 6.20 -2.92
CA TYR A 71 -6.34 6.77 -3.13
C TYR A 71 -6.36 8.24 -2.73
N PHE A 72 -5.32 8.65 -2.00
CA PHE A 72 -5.16 10.01 -1.53
C PHE A 72 -3.73 10.50 -1.80
N VAL A 73 -3.60 11.81 -2.01
CA VAL A 73 -2.31 12.50 -2.07
C VAL A 73 -2.35 13.74 -1.18
N PRO A 74 -1.22 14.20 -0.64
CA PRO A 74 -1.16 15.51 -0.01
C PRO A 74 -1.58 16.60 -1.00
N ILE A 75 -2.24 17.66 -0.54
CA ILE A 75 -2.69 18.75 -1.41
C ILE A 75 -1.55 19.36 -2.24
N ALA A 76 -0.35 19.43 -1.65
CA ALA A 76 0.86 19.90 -2.33
C ALA A 76 1.22 19.07 -3.58
N TYR A 77 0.79 17.81 -3.64
CA TYR A 77 1.03 16.89 -4.75
C TYR A 77 -0.14 16.82 -5.75
N GLN A 78 -1.22 17.57 -5.54
CA GLN A 78 -2.42 17.48 -6.39
C GLN A 78 -2.11 17.72 -7.88
N LYS A 79 -1.37 18.80 -8.21
CA LYS A 79 -1.03 19.13 -9.60
C LYS A 79 -0.17 18.06 -10.28
N PHE A 80 0.69 17.40 -9.51
CA PHE A 80 1.48 16.27 -9.99
C PHE A 80 0.57 15.06 -10.22
N ALA A 81 -0.32 14.78 -9.27
CA ALA A 81 -1.25 13.67 -9.34
C ALA A 81 -2.19 13.75 -10.55
N GLU A 82 -2.71 14.93 -10.86
CA GLU A 82 -3.57 15.13 -12.04
C GLU A 82 -2.85 14.73 -13.35
N LYS A 83 -1.58 15.11 -13.51
CA LYS A 83 -0.77 14.76 -14.69
C LYS A 83 -0.42 13.27 -14.74
N GLU A 84 -0.08 12.67 -13.61
CA GLU A 84 0.29 11.24 -13.56
C GLU A 84 -0.92 10.31 -13.73
N GLN A 85 -2.12 10.75 -13.34
CA GLN A 85 -3.36 10.00 -13.59
C GLN A 85 -3.68 9.81 -15.09
N GLU A 86 -3.11 10.64 -15.97
CA GLU A 86 -3.22 10.48 -17.42
C GLU A 86 -2.24 9.42 -17.95
N LYS A 87 -1.04 9.35 -17.39
CA LYS A 87 0.03 8.41 -17.79
C LYS A 87 -0.22 6.99 -17.28
N GLY A 88 -0.84 6.86 -16.12
CA GLY A 88 -1.04 5.58 -15.44
C GLY A 88 0.22 5.09 -14.71
N LEU A 89 0.08 3.96 -14.03
CA LEU A 89 1.19 3.37 -13.28
C LEU A 89 2.21 2.72 -14.21
N GLN A 90 3.48 2.99 -13.95
CA GLN A 90 4.59 2.37 -14.67
C GLN A 90 4.72 0.88 -14.31
N GLU A 91 5.22 0.10 -15.26
CA GLU A 91 5.64 -1.27 -15.00
C GLU A 91 7.02 -1.29 -14.35
N VAL A 92 7.16 -2.10 -13.30
CA VAL A 92 8.32 -2.12 -12.42
C VAL A 92 8.97 -3.51 -12.47
N ASP A 93 10.31 -3.54 -12.45
CA ASP A 93 11.04 -4.77 -12.16
C ASP A 93 10.89 -5.13 -10.66
N ILE A 94 10.05 -6.12 -10.41
CA ILE A 94 9.79 -6.62 -9.06
C ILE A 94 11.04 -7.18 -8.36
N LYS A 95 12.00 -7.76 -9.11
CA LYS A 95 13.20 -8.34 -8.51
C LYS A 95 14.10 -7.23 -7.97
N ALA A 96 14.28 -6.17 -8.75
CA ALA A 96 14.98 -4.98 -8.31
C ALA A 96 14.30 -4.39 -7.07
N ALA A 97 12.98 -4.19 -7.12
CA ALA A 97 12.23 -3.64 -5.99
C ALA A 97 12.36 -4.48 -4.70
N GLN A 98 12.27 -5.81 -4.81
CA GLN A 98 12.45 -6.72 -3.66
C GLN A 98 13.88 -6.76 -3.15
N LEU A 99 14.88 -6.54 -4.00
CA LEU A 99 16.28 -6.44 -3.57
C LEU A 99 16.52 -5.18 -2.72
N TYR A 100 15.89 -4.05 -3.09
CA TYR A 100 16.06 -2.79 -2.37
C TYR A 100 15.25 -2.71 -1.07
N PHE A 101 13.99 -3.14 -1.10
CA PHE A 101 13.05 -2.96 0.02
C PHE A 101 12.79 -4.24 0.81
N GLY A 102 13.30 -5.39 0.37
CA GLY A 102 12.89 -6.68 0.87
C GLY A 102 11.54 -7.14 0.29
N LYS A 103 11.22 -8.41 0.54
CA LYS A 103 10.01 -9.06 0.07
C LYS A 103 9.07 -9.33 1.24
N ALA A 104 7.81 -8.91 1.13
CA ALA A 104 6.77 -9.33 2.07
C ALA A 104 6.57 -10.86 1.96
N ILE A 105 6.78 -11.57 3.07
CA ILE A 105 6.53 -13.01 3.18
C ILE A 105 5.23 -13.18 3.98
N LYS A 106 4.31 -14.00 3.47
CA LYS A 106 3.17 -14.47 4.26
C LYS A 106 3.70 -15.50 5.25
N ILE A 107 3.70 -15.19 6.54
CA ILE A 107 3.99 -16.15 7.59
C ILE A 107 2.76 -17.07 7.69
N ASN A 108 2.93 -18.38 7.48
CA ASN A 108 1.88 -19.33 7.85
C ASN A 108 1.94 -19.54 9.36
N GLU A 109 0.81 -19.72 10.03
CA GLU A 109 0.77 -20.02 11.49
C GLU A 109 1.58 -21.26 11.89
N LYS A 110 1.97 -22.12 10.94
CA LYS A 110 2.86 -23.27 11.21
C LYS A 110 4.34 -22.90 11.27
N ASP A 111 4.71 -21.71 10.81
CA ASP A 111 6.09 -21.20 10.81
C ASP A 111 6.34 -20.25 12.00
N SER A 112 5.32 -20.01 12.85
CA SER A 112 5.53 -19.27 14.10
C SER A 112 6.27 -20.16 15.09
N PHE A 113 7.44 -19.69 15.51
CA PHE A 113 8.25 -20.31 16.57
C PHE A 113 7.38 -20.60 17.80
N ASP A 114 7.17 -21.89 18.10
CA ASP A 114 6.57 -22.32 19.37
C ASP A 114 7.70 -22.44 20.41
N PRO A 115 7.80 -21.53 21.38
CA PRO A 115 8.83 -21.58 22.42
C PRO A 115 8.71 -22.82 23.34
N HIS A 116 7.65 -23.63 23.21
CA HIS A 116 7.44 -24.85 23.98
C HIS A 116 7.78 -26.14 23.24
N GLU A 117 8.12 -26.09 21.94
CA GLU A 117 8.43 -27.30 21.15
C GLU A 117 9.75 -27.98 21.58
N TYR A 118 10.61 -27.28 22.32
CA TYR A 118 11.90 -27.76 22.83
C TYR A 118 11.99 -27.83 24.38
N ARG A 119 10.87 -28.03 25.07
CA ARG A 119 10.86 -28.29 26.53
C ARG A 119 10.66 -29.75 26.88
#